data_AF-A0A919ERE0-F1
#
_entry.id   AF-A0A919ERE0-F1
#
_cell.length_a   1.000
_cell.length_b   1.000
_cell.length_c   1.000
_cell.angle_alpha   90.00
_cell.angle_beta   90.00
_cell.angle_gamma   90.00
#
_symmetry.space_group_name_H-M   'P 1'
#
loop_
_entity.id
_entity.type
_entity.pdbx_description
1 polymer ?
#
loop_
_entity_poly.entity_id
_entity_poly.type
_entity_poly.pdbx_seq_one_letter_code
_entity_poly.pdbx_strand_id
1 'polypeptide(L)'
;MQKGMKENTKESSPFGPAANRSPHEAPHIPAQFMKRLEQWRQESLDLVEEHRRTIARLERKLAAETERRRAAEHGVEQAKALLRQGRRLEEHMDSVLAGLAKEIGNGSPAPGTAELERRLEESEGDRATLRALLEESEAERRAAVRARDALVARYRISGHDDSGDADVRTLRELLEAPTFAEILERARQYCTCLAITADPGESRKLEHHSKAVRWRARLSDSLATMQMYAEAKNLARASGNGSAGAGFANLRAYCASLDTPLISEQKVAHYEGELARNSPRGRSGRTCPVPAEVSRTGTAVMVEHIRIGDGEPPAPRLHFLDDTDRSGLIVVGYFGDHLFNAQTN
;
A
#
# COMPACT_ATOMS: atom_id res chain seq x y z
N MET A 1 22.38 -38.41 -82.59
CA MET A 1 21.84 -39.64 -83.17
C MET A 1 21.47 -40.59 -82.04
N GLN A 2 20.18 -40.78 -81.77
CA GLN A 2 19.54 -42.09 -81.53
C GLN A 2 18.16 -41.89 -80.89
N LYS A 3 17.13 -42.03 -81.74
CA LYS A 3 15.99 -42.91 -81.46
C LYS A 3 16.59 -44.25 -81.03
N GLY A 4 16.18 -44.93 -79.97
CA GLY A 4 14.85 -45.11 -79.42
C GLY A 4 14.68 -46.63 -79.27
N MET A 5 14.19 -47.11 -78.14
CA MET A 5 13.69 -48.49 -78.04
C MET A 5 12.54 -48.51 -77.03
N LYS A 6 11.40 -48.97 -77.53
CA LYS A 6 10.17 -49.23 -76.79
C LYS A 6 10.22 -50.63 -76.20
N GLU A 7 9.61 -50.80 -75.02
CA GLU A 7 8.87 -51.98 -74.55
C GLU A 7 8.33 -51.58 -73.16
N ASN A 8 7.05 -51.23 -72.95
CA ASN A 8 5.80 -51.96 -73.11
C ASN A 8 5.69 -53.18 -72.18
N THR A 9 5.19 -52.95 -70.95
CA THR A 9 4.46 -53.97 -70.20
C THR A 9 3.34 -53.32 -69.41
N LYS A 10 2.15 -53.86 -69.61
CA LYS A 10 0.87 -53.46 -69.02
C LYS A 10 0.88 -53.72 -67.51
N GLU A 11 0.31 -52.80 -66.74
CA GLU A 11 -0.52 -53.16 -65.59
C GLU A 11 -1.63 -52.12 -65.41
N SER A 12 -2.81 -52.64 -65.12
CA SER A 12 -4.13 -52.01 -65.12
C SER A 12 -4.35 -51.03 -63.97
N SER A 13 -4.99 -49.89 -64.24
CA SER A 13 -5.63 -49.06 -63.21
C SER A 13 -7.00 -48.56 -63.71
N PRO A 14 -8.06 -48.57 -62.87
CA PRO A 14 -9.43 -48.85 -63.29
C PRO A 14 -10.27 -47.61 -63.64
N PHE A 15 -9.65 -46.48 -64.02
CA PHE A 15 -10.41 -45.26 -64.29
C PHE A 15 -10.56 -45.01 -65.78
N GLY A 16 -11.82 -45.07 -66.24
CA GLY A 16 -12.26 -44.70 -67.58
C GLY A 16 -11.99 -43.24 -67.94
N PRO A 17 -12.28 -42.84 -69.20
CA PRO A 17 -11.68 -41.67 -69.83
C PRO A 17 -12.21 -40.35 -69.26
N ALA A 18 -11.32 -39.35 -69.34
CA ALA A 18 -11.48 -37.99 -68.84
C ALA A 18 -12.83 -37.35 -69.22
N ALA A 19 -13.65 -37.08 -68.21
CA ALA A 19 -14.71 -36.10 -68.29
C ALA A 19 -14.13 -34.71 -68.00
N ASN A 20 -14.36 -33.78 -68.93
CA ASN A 20 -14.20 -32.33 -68.82
C ASN A 20 -14.40 -31.81 -67.38
N ARG A 21 -13.35 -31.24 -66.76
CA ARG A 21 -13.50 -30.33 -65.61
C ARG A 21 -13.15 -28.91 -66.04
N SER A 22 -14.13 -28.03 -65.88
CA SER A 22 -14.10 -26.58 -66.06
C SER A 22 -12.93 -25.90 -65.32
N PRO A 23 -12.59 -24.64 -65.70
CA PRO A 23 -11.58 -23.86 -65.00
C PRO A 23 -12.02 -23.67 -63.54
N HIS A 24 -11.11 -23.94 -62.61
CA HIS A 24 -11.27 -23.73 -61.18
C HIS A 24 -11.80 -22.32 -60.89
N GLU A 25 -13.07 -22.19 -60.51
CA GLU A 25 -13.59 -20.99 -59.86
C GLU A 25 -12.89 -20.84 -58.51
N ALA A 26 -12.28 -19.67 -58.28
CA ALA A 26 -11.73 -19.31 -56.99
C ALA A 26 -12.85 -19.37 -55.93
N PRO A 27 -12.57 -19.86 -54.71
CA PRO A 27 -13.59 -19.94 -53.67
C PRO A 27 -14.21 -18.56 -53.44
N HIS A 28 -15.52 -18.44 -53.64
CA HIS A 28 -16.25 -17.21 -53.44
C HIS A 28 -16.29 -16.89 -51.95
N ILE A 29 -15.37 -16.02 -51.50
CA ILE A 29 -15.39 -15.51 -50.13
C ILE A 29 -16.63 -14.62 -49.99
N PRO A 30 -17.52 -14.86 -49.01
CA PRO A 30 -18.70 -14.03 -48.82
C PRO A 30 -18.30 -12.57 -48.57
N ALA A 31 -18.93 -11.62 -49.26
CA ALA A 31 -18.60 -10.19 -49.15
C ALA A 31 -18.68 -9.66 -47.70
N GLN A 32 -19.55 -10.24 -46.88
CA GLN A 32 -19.66 -9.94 -45.45
C GLN A 32 -18.41 -10.33 -44.65
N PHE A 33 -17.74 -11.43 -45.03
CA PHE A 33 -16.49 -11.87 -44.39
C PHE A 33 -15.33 -10.94 -44.73
N MET A 34 -15.22 -10.52 -46.00
CA MET A 34 -14.21 -9.53 -46.41
C MET A 34 -14.42 -8.18 -45.71
N LYS A 35 -15.66 -7.72 -45.60
CA LYS A 35 -15.99 -6.48 -44.88
C LYS A 35 -15.58 -6.54 -43.40
N ARG A 36 -15.80 -7.69 -42.76
CA ARG A 36 -15.44 -7.91 -41.35
C ARG A 36 -13.93 -8.00 -41.14
N LEU A 37 -13.19 -8.60 -42.08
CA LEU A 37 -11.73 -8.60 -42.08
C LEU A 37 -11.14 -7.20 -42.27
N GLU A 38 -11.70 -6.40 -43.18
CA GLU A 38 -11.27 -5.00 -43.37
C GLU A 38 -11.53 -4.16 -42.12
N GLN A 39 -12.66 -4.39 -41.46
CA GLN A 39 -13.01 -3.73 -40.20
C GLN A 39 -12.02 -4.11 -39.08
N TRP A 40 -11.74 -5.40 -38.89
CA TRP A 40 -10.73 -5.86 -37.91
C TRP A 40 -9.33 -5.31 -38.19
N ARG A 41 -8.96 -5.22 -39.48
CA ARG A 41 -7.69 -4.62 -39.90
C ARG A 41 -7.64 -3.14 -39.51
N GLN A 42 -8.73 -2.39 -39.72
CA GLN A 42 -8.79 -0.98 -39.35
C GLN A 42 -8.75 -0.79 -37.83
N GLU A 43 -9.54 -1.57 -37.07
CA GLU A 43 -9.53 -1.56 -35.60
C GLU A 43 -8.14 -1.88 -35.03
N SER A 44 -7.43 -2.84 -35.64
CA SER A 44 -6.05 -3.18 -35.25
C SER A 44 -5.07 -2.04 -35.54
N LEU A 45 -5.21 -1.35 -36.68
CA LEU A 45 -4.37 -0.21 -37.04
C LEU A 45 -4.62 0.99 -36.09
N ASP A 46 -5.87 1.26 -35.77
CA ASP A 46 -6.27 2.32 -34.85
C ASP A 46 -5.72 2.06 -33.44
N LEU A 47 -5.78 0.80 -32.96
CA LEU A 47 -5.22 0.39 -31.67
C LEU A 47 -3.68 0.55 -31.63
N VAL A 48 -2.98 0.19 -32.71
CA VAL A 48 -1.52 0.37 -32.81
C VAL A 48 -1.15 1.85 -32.75
N GLU A 49 -1.91 2.70 -33.42
CA GLU A 49 -1.68 4.15 -33.42
C GLU A 49 -1.98 4.77 -32.04
N GLU A 50 -3.01 4.29 -31.33
CA GLU A 50 -3.31 4.69 -29.95
C GLU A 50 -2.17 4.32 -28.99
N HIS A 51 -1.66 3.09 -29.08
CA HIS A 51 -0.51 2.66 -28.28
C HIS A 51 0.75 3.47 -28.61
N ARG A 52 0.98 3.79 -29.89
CA ARG A 52 2.10 4.64 -30.32
C ARG A 52 2.02 6.02 -29.66
N ARG A 53 0.83 6.64 -29.61
CA ARG A 53 0.61 7.93 -28.94
C ARG A 53 0.82 7.84 -27.44
N THR A 54 0.39 6.74 -26.83
CA THR A 54 0.57 6.48 -25.40
C THR A 54 2.05 6.33 -25.04
N ILE A 55 2.82 5.56 -25.81
CA ILE A 55 4.26 5.41 -25.66
C ILE A 55 4.95 6.78 -25.76
N ALA A 56 4.67 7.56 -26.81
CA ALA A 56 5.24 8.89 -26.98
C ALA A 56 4.90 9.85 -25.81
N ARG A 57 3.70 9.72 -25.21
CA ARG A 57 3.31 10.49 -24.02
C ARG A 57 4.13 10.07 -22.80
N LEU A 58 4.33 8.77 -22.60
CA LEU A 58 5.09 8.21 -21.48
C LEU A 58 6.59 8.56 -21.60
N GLU A 59 7.16 8.51 -22.80
CA GLU A 59 8.54 8.93 -23.05
C GLU A 59 8.76 10.41 -22.70
N ARG A 60 7.81 11.29 -23.05
CA ARG A 60 7.86 12.71 -22.64
C ARG A 60 7.80 12.87 -21.12
N LYS A 61 6.95 12.10 -20.43
CA LYS A 61 6.87 12.14 -18.96
C LYS A 61 8.17 11.63 -18.32
N LEU A 62 8.74 10.56 -18.85
CA LEU A 62 10.02 10.00 -18.37
C LEU A 62 11.17 10.99 -18.56
N ALA A 63 11.22 11.67 -19.70
CA ALA A 63 12.21 12.71 -19.97
C ALA A 63 12.10 13.87 -18.97
N ALA A 64 10.88 14.38 -18.74
CA ALA A 64 10.63 15.45 -17.78
C ALA A 64 11.01 15.03 -16.34
N GLU A 65 10.70 13.80 -15.94
CA GLU A 65 11.05 13.30 -14.61
C GLU A 65 12.57 13.11 -14.44
N THR A 66 13.24 12.66 -15.49
CA THR A 66 14.71 12.54 -15.51
C THR A 66 15.36 13.91 -15.34
N GLU A 67 14.82 14.95 -15.97
CA GLU A 67 15.30 16.33 -15.83
C GLU A 67 15.06 16.88 -14.42
N ARG A 68 13.86 16.67 -13.85
CA ARG A 68 13.57 17.03 -12.45
C ARG A 68 14.54 16.35 -11.48
N ARG A 69 14.82 15.07 -11.67
CA ARG A 69 15.76 14.32 -10.84
C ARG A 69 17.17 14.91 -10.93
N ARG A 70 17.65 15.25 -12.13
CA ARG A 70 18.95 15.92 -12.31
C ARG A 70 18.99 17.29 -11.62
N ALA A 71 17.91 18.07 -11.70
CA ALA A 71 17.82 19.36 -11.01
C ALA A 71 17.86 19.19 -9.48
N ALA A 72 17.16 18.19 -8.94
CA ALA A 72 17.19 17.86 -7.52
C ALA A 72 18.57 17.38 -7.06
N GLU A 73 19.23 16.51 -7.83
CA GLU A 73 20.60 16.06 -7.57
C GLU A 73 21.58 17.24 -7.56
N HIS A 74 21.44 18.18 -8.50
CA HIS A 74 22.23 19.40 -8.51
C HIS A 74 21.97 20.30 -7.28
N GLY A 75 20.70 20.46 -6.89
CA GLY A 75 20.32 21.20 -5.68
C GLY A 75 20.91 20.59 -4.41
N VAL A 76 20.93 19.26 -4.30
CA VAL A 76 21.55 18.54 -3.18
C VAL A 76 23.06 18.79 -3.14
N GLU A 77 23.75 18.76 -4.28
CA GLU A 77 25.18 19.06 -4.32
C GLU A 77 25.50 20.52 -3.97
N GLN A 78 24.66 21.47 -4.39
CA GLN A 78 24.77 22.87 -3.95
C GLN A 78 24.57 23.00 -2.43
N ALA A 79 23.56 22.35 -1.86
CA ALA A 79 23.33 22.37 -0.41
C ALA A 79 24.51 21.76 0.36
N LYS A 80 25.09 20.66 -0.12
CA LYS A 80 26.33 20.09 0.45
C LYS A 80 27.50 21.05 0.37
N ALA A 81 27.64 21.80 -0.72
CA ALA A 81 28.68 22.81 -0.85
C ALA A 81 28.51 23.96 0.15
N LEU A 82 27.28 24.44 0.34
CA LEU A 82 26.96 25.45 1.36
C LEU A 82 27.23 24.94 2.78
N LEU A 83 26.87 23.69 3.09
CA LEU A 83 27.19 23.09 4.40
C LEU A 83 28.69 22.99 4.64
N ARG A 84 29.49 22.65 3.61
CA ARG A 84 30.96 22.67 3.71
C ARG A 84 31.52 24.08 3.94
N GLN A 85 30.92 25.09 3.31
CA GLN A 85 31.27 26.50 3.56
C GLN A 85 30.89 26.92 4.98
N GLY A 86 29.69 26.57 5.46
CA GLY A 86 29.25 26.82 6.82
C GLY A 86 30.20 26.22 7.85
N ARG A 87 30.59 24.95 7.67
CA ARG A 87 31.58 24.29 8.54
C ARG A 87 32.94 24.99 8.53
N ARG A 88 33.42 25.46 7.37
CA ARG A 88 34.64 26.28 7.30
C ARG A 88 34.49 27.62 8.02
N LEU A 89 33.30 28.21 7.96
CA LEU A 89 33.00 29.46 8.66
C LEU A 89 32.99 29.25 10.18
N GLU A 90 32.41 28.13 10.64
CA GLU A 90 32.46 27.70 12.04
C GLU A 90 33.90 27.45 12.49
N GLU A 91 34.70 26.69 11.73
CA GLU A 91 36.13 26.47 12.03
C GLU A 91 36.92 27.78 12.06
N HIS A 92 36.61 28.72 11.16
CA HIS A 92 37.21 30.05 11.16
C HIS A 92 36.78 30.87 12.38
N MET A 93 35.50 30.82 12.73
CA MET A 93 34.95 31.52 13.88
C MET A 93 35.50 30.95 15.20
N ASP A 94 35.66 29.64 15.32
CA ASP A 94 36.32 28.97 16.44
C ASP A 94 37.80 29.39 16.55
N SER A 95 38.48 29.55 15.43
CA SER A 95 39.86 30.07 15.38
C SER A 95 39.94 31.54 15.81
N VAL A 96 39.00 32.37 15.34
CA VAL A 96 38.88 33.78 15.75
C VAL A 96 38.52 33.90 17.23
N LEU A 97 37.61 33.06 17.74
CA LEU A 97 37.26 32.99 19.16
C LEU A 97 38.43 32.50 20.01
N ALA A 98 39.23 31.56 19.54
CA ALA A 98 40.46 31.14 20.22
C ALA A 98 41.53 32.24 20.22
N GLY A 99 41.62 33.03 19.14
CA GLY A 99 42.45 34.22 19.05
C GLY A 99 42.00 35.33 20.01
N LEU A 100 40.71 35.63 20.02
CA LEU A 100 40.07 36.57 20.94
C LEU A 100 40.18 36.10 22.39
N ALA A 101 40.07 34.80 22.69
CA ALA A 101 40.30 34.27 24.04
C ALA A 101 41.74 34.48 24.52
N LYS A 102 42.70 34.44 23.59
CA LYS A 102 44.11 34.79 23.82
C LYS A 102 44.31 36.29 24.06
N GLU A 103 43.55 37.15 23.36
CA GLU A 103 43.54 38.60 23.55
C GLU A 103 42.77 39.05 24.79
N ILE A 104 41.69 38.37 25.18
CA ILE A 104 40.89 38.61 26.40
C ILE A 104 41.68 38.25 27.66
N GLY A 105 42.71 37.38 27.54
CA GLY A 105 43.76 37.24 28.56
C GLY A 105 44.46 38.57 28.89
N ASN A 106 44.33 39.58 28.01
CA ASN A 106 44.72 40.97 28.21
C ASN A 106 43.55 41.92 27.89
N GLY A 107 42.46 41.83 28.65
CA GLY A 107 41.56 42.97 28.89
C GLY A 107 40.32 43.08 28.02
N SER A 108 39.21 42.54 28.53
CA SER A 108 37.89 43.18 28.48
C SER A 108 37.01 42.64 29.61
N PRO A 109 36.07 43.44 30.15
CA PRO A 109 35.22 43.00 31.24
C PRO A 109 34.29 41.90 30.72
N ALA A 110 34.34 40.74 31.37
CA ALA A 110 33.48 39.61 31.04
C ALA A 110 31.99 40.02 31.12
N PRO A 111 31.13 39.57 30.19
CA PRO A 111 29.69 39.69 30.38
C PRO A 111 29.31 39.07 31.73
N GLY A 112 28.43 39.74 32.47
CA GLY A 112 27.98 39.23 33.77
C GLY A 112 27.41 37.82 33.64
N THR A 113 27.63 36.97 34.64
CA THR A 113 27.21 35.56 34.66
C THR A 113 25.73 35.39 34.28
N ALA A 114 24.87 36.32 34.67
CA ALA A 114 23.45 36.33 34.33
C ALA A 114 23.15 36.41 32.82
N GLU A 115 23.96 37.11 32.03
CA GLU A 115 23.77 37.18 30.57
C GLU A 115 24.23 35.88 29.89
N LEU A 116 25.26 35.22 30.43
CA LEU A 116 25.69 33.91 29.93
C LEU A 116 24.66 32.83 30.27
N GLU A 117 24.07 32.86 31.46
CA GLU A 117 22.99 31.96 31.87
C GLU A 117 21.77 32.13 30.95
N ARG A 118 21.34 33.38 30.67
CA ARG A 118 20.23 33.66 29.75
C ARG A 118 20.49 33.11 28.34
N ARG A 119 21.70 33.30 27.82
CA ARG A 119 22.09 32.80 26.49
C ARG A 119 22.17 31.27 26.43
N LEU A 120 22.56 30.62 27.53
CA LEU A 120 22.56 29.16 27.62
C LEU A 120 21.12 28.63 27.62
N GLU A 121 20.24 29.22 28.43
CA GLU A 121 18.82 28.84 28.48
C GLU A 121 18.13 29.00 27.11
N GLU A 122 18.40 30.12 26.41
CA GLU A 122 17.91 30.36 25.05
C GLU A 122 18.41 29.28 24.07
N SER A 123 19.70 28.96 24.10
CA SER A 123 20.30 27.91 23.25
C SER A 123 19.78 26.51 23.57
N GLU A 124 19.55 26.19 24.84
CA GLU A 124 18.94 24.92 25.25
C GLU A 124 17.49 24.80 24.77
N GLY A 125 16.72 25.90 24.84
CA GLY A 125 15.37 26.00 24.29
C GLY A 125 15.33 25.80 22.77
N ASP A 126 16.26 26.44 22.04
CA ASP A 126 16.38 26.29 20.59
C ASP A 126 16.76 24.85 20.21
N ARG A 127 17.71 24.24 20.93
CA ARG A 127 18.11 22.83 20.71
C ARG A 127 16.96 21.87 20.97
N ALA A 128 16.15 22.11 22.00
CA ALA A 128 14.97 21.29 22.27
C ALA A 128 13.93 21.40 21.15
N THR A 129 13.68 22.62 20.66
CA THR A 129 12.77 22.89 19.53
C THR A 129 13.25 22.22 18.25
N LEU A 130 14.54 22.37 17.91
CA LEU A 130 15.14 21.74 16.72
C LEU A 130 15.09 20.20 16.79
N ARG A 131 15.28 19.62 17.98
CA ARG A 131 15.17 18.17 18.16
C ARG A 131 13.74 17.68 17.88
N ALA A 132 12.73 18.38 18.41
CA ALA A 132 11.33 18.03 18.17
C ALA A 132 10.97 18.11 16.67
N LEU A 133 11.40 19.17 15.99
CA LEU A 133 11.18 19.33 14.54
C LEU A 133 11.89 18.26 13.71
N LEU A 134 13.11 17.87 14.10
CA LEU A 134 13.83 16.79 13.43
C LEU A 134 13.12 15.44 13.62
N GLU A 135 12.66 15.14 14.83
CA GLU A 135 11.90 13.91 15.12
C GLU A 135 10.61 13.82 14.30
N GLU A 136 9.88 14.93 14.18
CA GLU A 136 8.68 15.07 13.35
C GLU A 136 9.02 14.87 11.86
N SER A 137 10.00 15.61 11.32
CA SER A 137 10.42 15.49 9.92
C SER A 137 10.90 14.07 9.60
N GLU A 138 11.62 13.42 10.51
CA GLU A 138 12.05 12.05 10.30
C GLU A 138 10.87 11.07 10.35
N ALA A 139 9.87 11.30 11.20
CA ALA A 139 8.65 10.50 11.25
C ALA A 139 7.87 10.62 9.94
N GLU A 140 7.71 11.82 9.41
CA GLU A 140 7.10 12.08 8.09
C GLU A 140 7.88 11.40 6.98
N ARG A 141 9.22 11.55 6.96
CA ARG A 141 10.08 10.88 5.96
C ARG A 141 9.93 9.36 6.04
N ARG A 142 9.92 8.78 7.25
CA ARG A 142 9.71 7.33 7.43
C ARG A 142 8.33 6.92 6.91
N ALA A 143 7.28 7.69 7.18
CA ALA A 143 5.94 7.42 6.67
C ALA A 143 5.86 7.49 5.13
N ALA A 144 6.46 8.52 4.52
CA ALA A 144 6.50 8.68 3.07
C ALA A 144 7.27 7.54 2.38
N VAL A 145 8.41 7.12 2.95
CA VAL A 145 9.17 5.98 2.43
C VAL A 145 8.36 4.69 2.52
N ARG A 146 7.69 4.42 3.65
CA ARG A 146 6.80 3.25 3.78
C ARG A 146 5.67 3.28 2.75
N ALA A 147 5.03 4.42 2.56
CA ALA A 147 3.96 4.57 1.58
C ALA A 147 4.44 4.32 0.14
N ARG A 148 5.60 4.86 -0.23
CA ARG A 148 6.24 4.58 -1.51
C ARG A 148 6.53 3.09 -1.68
N ASP A 149 7.13 2.47 -0.68
CA ASP A 149 7.52 1.05 -0.75
C ASP A 149 6.31 0.13 -0.85
N ALA A 150 5.21 0.46 -0.16
CA ALA A 150 3.92 -0.22 -0.31
C ALA A 150 3.37 -0.11 -1.73
N LEU A 151 3.34 1.11 -2.30
CA LEU A 151 2.89 1.32 -3.68
C LEU A 151 3.73 0.55 -4.69
N VAL A 152 5.06 0.57 -4.54
CA VAL A 152 5.99 -0.17 -5.39
C VAL A 152 5.75 -1.68 -5.27
N ALA A 153 5.51 -2.19 -4.07
CA ALA A 153 5.21 -3.60 -3.85
C ALA A 153 3.89 -4.02 -4.52
N ARG A 154 2.82 -3.23 -4.39
CA ARG A 154 1.55 -3.48 -5.08
C ARG A 154 1.72 -3.46 -6.60
N TYR A 155 2.39 -2.44 -7.12
CA TYR A 155 2.63 -2.30 -8.56
C TYR A 155 3.41 -3.48 -9.18
N ARG A 156 4.37 -4.04 -8.45
CA ARG A 156 5.16 -5.21 -8.90
C ARG A 156 4.32 -6.48 -9.05
N ILE A 157 3.27 -6.63 -8.25
CA ILE A 157 2.39 -7.82 -8.28
C ILE A 157 1.25 -7.63 -9.29
N SER A 158 0.60 -6.46 -9.30
CA SER A 158 -0.54 -6.19 -10.19
C SER A 158 -0.15 -6.16 -11.67
N GLY A 159 1.10 -5.78 -12.00
CA GLY A 159 1.60 -5.92 -13.37
C GLY A 159 0.88 -5.04 -14.41
N HIS A 160 0.57 -3.79 -14.06
CA HIS A 160 -0.17 -2.77 -14.84
C HIS A 160 -1.72 -2.86 -14.87
N ASP A 161 -2.36 -3.76 -14.11
CA ASP A 161 -3.83 -3.77 -14.02
C ASP A 161 -4.33 -2.65 -13.07
N ASP A 162 -5.07 -1.67 -13.61
CA ASP A 162 -5.47 -0.42 -12.92
C ASP A 162 -6.91 -0.50 -12.34
N SER A 163 -7.39 -1.70 -12.07
CA SER A 163 -8.70 -1.92 -11.45
C SER A 163 -8.61 -1.92 -9.92
N GLY A 164 -9.50 -1.20 -9.23
CA GLY A 164 -9.55 -1.20 -7.76
C GLY A 164 -9.80 -2.59 -7.13
N ASP A 165 -10.41 -3.50 -7.89
CA ASP A 165 -10.62 -4.90 -7.50
C ASP A 165 -9.32 -5.74 -7.61
N ALA A 166 -8.38 -5.32 -8.48
CA ALA A 166 -7.05 -5.90 -8.57
C ALA A 166 -6.20 -5.46 -7.38
N ASP A 167 -6.30 -4.19 -6.97
CA ASP A 167 -5.54 -3.63 -5.85
C ASP A 167 -5.79 -4.36 -4.52
N VAL A 168 -7.05 -4.65 -4.18
CA VAL A 168 -7.36 -5.37 -2.93
C VAL A 168 -6.82 -6.80 -2.93
N ARG A 169 -6.86 -7.50 -4.08
CA ARG A 169 -6.34 -8.86 -4.22
C ARG A 169 -4.81 -8.89 -4.21
N THR A 170 -4.16 -7.92 -4.85
CA THR A 170 -2.71 -7.73 -4.79
C THR A 170 -2.25 -7.43 -3.36
N LEU A 171 -2.95 -6.56 -2.63
CA LEU A 171 -2.61 -6.30 -1.24
C LEU A 171 -2.83 -7.54 -0.37
N ARG A 172 -3.93 -8.27 -0.58
CA ARG A 172 -4.17 -9.56 0.08
C ARG A 172 -2.99 -10.52 -0.12
N GLU A 173 -2.51 -10.67 -1.36
CA GLU A 173 -1.36 -11.52 -1.69
C GLU A 173 -0.06 -11.07 -1.00
N LEU A 174 0.21 -9.75 -0.95
CA LEU A 174 1.35 -9.21 -0.19
C LEU A 174 1.30 -9.61 1.28
N LEU A 175 0.11 -9.62 1.86
CA LEU A 175 -0.09 -9.93 3.28
C LEU A 175 -0.05 -11.43 3.57
N GLU A 176 -0.11 -12.33 2.58
CA GLU A 176 -0.11 -13.78 2.85
C GLU A 176 1.24 -14.24 3.41
N ALA A 177 1.23 -14.81 4.61
CA ALA A 177 2.43 -15.33 5.25
C ALA A 177 2.13 -16.65 6.00
N PRO A 178 3.15 -17.49 6.25
CA PRO A 178 2.98 -18.76 6.94
C PRO A 178 2.54 -18.64 8.40
N THR A 179 2.76 -17.49 9.05
CA THR A 179 2.41 -17.26 10.46
C THR A 179 1.55 -16.01 10.66
N PHE A 180 0.72 -15.98 11.70
CA PHE A 180 -0.11 -14.80 11.99
C PHE A 180 0.74 -13.57 12.33
N ALA A 181 1.84 -13.77 13.05
CA ALA A 181 2.77 -12.70 13.40
C ALA A 181 3.38 -12.05 12.17
N GLU A 182 3.76 -12.84 11.15
CA GLU A 182 4.27 -12.31 9.89
C GLU A 182 3.19 -11.56 9.10
N ILE A 183 1.93 -12.02 9.09
CA ILE A 183 0.84 -11.30 8.44
C ILE A 183 0.68 -9.90 9.07
N LEU A 184 0.68 -9.82 10.40
CA LEU A 184 0.59 -8.56 11.13
C LEU A 184 1.81 -7.65 10.88
N GLU A 185 3.01 -8.22 10.75
CA GLU A 185 4.22 -7.47 10.42
C GLU A 185 4.18 -6.93 8.98
N ARG A 186 3.75 -7.75 8.02
CA ARG A 186 3.55 -7.30 6.64
C ARG A 186 2.48 -6.22 6.56
N ALA A 187 1.42 -6.31 7.37
CA ALA A 187 0.43 -5.25 7.47
C ALA A 187 1.04 -3.96 8.03
N ARG A 188 1.90 -4.00 9.04
CA ARG A 188 2.66 -2.82 9.50
C ARG A 188 3.50 -2.19 8.39
N GLN A 189 4.04 -3.01 7.50
CA GLN A 189 4.91 -2.55 6.42
C GLN A 189 4.13 -1.98 5.24
N TYR A 190 3.04 -2.64 4.82
CA TYR A 190 2.37 -2.37 3.55
C TYR A 190 1.00 -1.67 3.69
N CYS A 191 0.37 -1.70 4.87
CA CYS A 191 -0.91 -1.04 5.12
C CYS A 191 -0.69 0.32 5.80
N THR A 192 -0.60 1.37 5.00
CA THR A 192 -0.27 2.73 5.46
C THR A 192 -1.39 3.42 6.24
N CYS A 193 -2.63 2.96 6.08
CA CYS A 193 -3.80 3.48 6.79
C CYS A 193 -4.17 2.60 7.99
N LEU A 194 -3.37 1.56 8.29
CA LEU A 194 -3.56 0.71 9.46
C LEU A 194 -2.46 0.92 10.49
N ALA A 195 -2.85 1.20 11.73
CA ALA A 195 -1.96 1.18 12.88
C ALA A 195 -2.08 -0.16 13.61
N ILE A 196 -1.12 -1.07 13.38
CA ILE A 196 -1.14 -2.39 14.02
C ILE A 196 -0.47 -2.32 15.40
N THR A 197 -1.28 -2.25 16.44
CA THR A 197 -0.84 -2.26 17.85
C THR A 197 -1.12 -3.58 18.57
N ALA A 198 -1.71 -4.56 17.86
CA ALA A 198 -1.98 -5.90 18.36
C ALA A 198 -0.71 -6.63 18.82
N ASP A 199 -0.79 -7.25 20.00
CA ASP A 199 0.28 -8.07 20.58
C ASP A 199 0.48 -9.36 19.76
N PRO A 200 1.67 -9.60 19.19
CA PRO A 200 1.98 -10.85 18.49
C PRO A 200 1.81 -12.10 19.37
N GLY A 201 1.96 -11.98 20.70
CA GLY A 201 1.81 -13.09 21.64
C GLY A 201 0.42 -13.73 21.62
N GLU A 202 -0.63 -12.91 21.51
CA GLU A 202 -2.02 -13.39 21.44
C GLU A 202 -2.29 -14.14 20.13
N SER A 203 -1.77 -13.63 19.02
CA SER A 203 -1.91 -14.28 17.71
C SER A 203 -1.20 -15.64 17.64
N ARG A 204 -0.07 -15.79 18.35
CA ARG A 204 0.75 -17.01 18.35
C ARG A 204 0.02 -18.21 18.96
N LYS A 205 -0.91 -17.98 19.89
CA LYS A 205 -1.72 -19.04 20.52
C LYS A 205 -2.57 -19.81 19.48
N LEU A 206 -2.91 -19.15 18.37
CA LEU A 206 -3.71 -19.71 17.28
C LEU A 206 -2.90 -20.53 16.27
N GLU A 207 -1.58 -20.42 16.28
CA GLU A 207 -0.70 -20.87 15.18
C GLU A 207 -0.78 -22.39 14.93
N HIS A 208 -0.90 -23.17 16.00
CA HIS A 208 -0.93 -24.63 15.95
C HIS A 208 -2.34 -25.20 15.78
N HIS A 209 -3.37 -24.35 15.66
CA HIS A 209 -4.74 -24.82 15.52
C HIS A 209 -4.96 -25.43 14.12
N SER A 210 -5.77 -26.49 14.02
CA SER A 210 -6.05 -27.18 12.74
C SER A 210 -6.65 -26.26 11.67
N LYS A 211 -7.37 -25.22 12.12
CA LYS A 211 -7.99 -24.19 11.25
C LYS A 211 -7.09 -22.97 10.98
N ALA A 212 -5.83 -22.95 11.47
CA ALA A 212 -4.95 -21.77 11.40
C ALA A 212 -4.71 -21.29 9.96
N VAL A 213 -4.52 -22.20 9.00
CA VAL A 213 -4.37 -21.86 7.57
C VAL A 213 -5.55 -21.02 7.05
N ARG A 214 -6.78 -21.46 7.36
CA ARG A 214 -8.01 -20.76 6.96
C ARG A 214 -8.13 -19.39 7.62
N TRP A 215 -7.75 -19.31 8.90
CA TRP A 215 -7.80 -18.05 9.64
C TRP A 215 -6.74 -17.07 9.19
N ARG A 216 -5.56 -17.53 8.76
CA ARG A 216 -4.53 -16.70 8.14
C ARG A 216 -5.03 -16.05 6.86
N ALA A 217 -5.64 -16.83 5.96
CA ALA A 217 -6.26 -16.31 4.75
C ALA A 217 -7.30 -15.22 5.07
N ARG A 218 -8.21 -15.50 6.02
CA ARG A 218 -9.22 -14.53 6.46
C ARG A 218 -8.64 -13.28 7.12
N LEU A 219 -7.53 -13.41 7.84
CA LEU A 219 -6.83 -12.27 8.43
C LEU A 219 -6.26 -11.37 7.32
N SER A 220 -5.59 -11.96 6.32
CA SER A 220 -5.09 -11.22 5.15
C SER A 220 -6.23 -10.55 4.38
N ASP A 221 -7.36 -11.25 4.14
CA ASP A 221 -8.56 -10.69 3.51
C ASP A 221 -9.11 -9.49 4.30
N SER A 222 -9.16 -9.61 5.63
CA SER A 222 -9.67 -8.57 6.52
C SER A 222 -8.78 -7.33 6.49
N LEU A 223 -7.47 -7.50 6.65
CA LEU A 223 -6.51 -6.40 6.67
C LEU A 223 -6.44 -5.67 5.31
N ALA A 224 -6.47 -6.42 4.20
CA ALA A 224 -6.53 -5.83 2.87
C ALA A 224 -7.80 -5.01 2.68
N THR A 225 -8.96 -5.54 3.09
CA THR A 225 -10.25 -4.83 3.01
C THR A 225 -10.25 -3.56 3.87
N MET A 226 -9.70 -3.63 5.08
CA MET A 226 -9.60 -2.48 5.99
C MET A 226 -8.71 -1.37 5.43
N GLN A 227 -7.56 -1.73 4.84
CA GLN A 227 -6.68 -0.76 4.18
C GLN A 227 -7.42 -0.06 3.02
N MET A 228 -8.08 -0.82 2.14
CA MET A 228 -8.80 -0.26 0.99
C MET A 228 -9.97 0.63 1.44
N TYR A 229 -10.70 0.21 2.47
CA TYR A 229 -11.76 1.02 3.07
C TYR A 229 -11.22 2.38 3.55
N ALA A 230 -10.12 2.37 4.32
CA ALA A 230 -9.53 3.60 4.84
C ALA A 230 -8.99 4.50 3.72
N GLU A 231 -8.25 3.95 2.74
CA GLU A 231 -7.77 4.68 1.57
C GLU A 231 -8.92 5.34 0.79
N ALA A 232 -9.97 4.56 0.48
CA ALA A 232 -11.12 5.03 -0.28
C ALA A 232 -11.91 6.10 0.48
N LYS A 233 -12.13 5.93 1.78
CA LYS A 233 -12.79 6.94 2.63
C LYS A 233 -11.98 8.22 2.72
N ASN A 234 -10.67 8.12 2.90
CA ASN A 234 -9.77 9.28 2.95
C ASN A 234 -9.77 10.06 1.64
N LEU A 235 -9.69 9.35 0.49
CA LEU A 235 -9.76 9.95 -0.84
C LEU A 235 -11.11 10.63 -1.10
N ALA A 236 -12.21 9.96 -0.73
CA ALA A 236 -13.56 10.51 -0.87
C ALA A 236 -13.72 11.81 -0.07
N ARG A 237 -13.22 11.86 1.18
CA ARG A 237 -13.26 13.08 2.00
C ARG A 237 -12.41 14.22 1.43
N ALA A 238 -11.21 13.91 0.95
CA ALA A 238 -10.32 14.88 0.31
C ALA A 238 -10.96 15.49 -0.95
N SER A 239 -11.76 14.70 -1.67
CA SER A 239 -12.42 15.12 -2.91
C SER A 239 -13.82 15.72 -2.71
N GLY A 240 -14.49 15.41 -1.60
CA GLY A 240 -15.94 15.62 -1.40
C GLY A 240 -16.30 16.59 -0.27
N ASN A 241 -15.67 17.77 -0.19
CA ASN A 241 -15.92 18.78 0.86
C ASN A 241 -15.93 18.19 2.29
N GLY A 242 -15.13 17.16 2.56
CA GLY A 242 -15.03 16.51 3.88
C GLY A 242 -16.04 15.40 4.17
N SER A 243 -16.98 15.08 3.27
CA SER A 243 -17.91 13.95 3.41
C SER A 243 -17.52 12.79 2.48
N ALA A 244 -17.52 11.56 3.01
CA ALA A 244 -17.25 10.36 2.23
C ALA A 244 -18.51 9.76 1.55
N GLY A 245 -19.71 10.05 2.07
CA GLY A 245 -20.97 9.43 1.65
C GLY A 245 -21.35 8.17 2.43
N ALA A 246 -22.59 7.69 2.22
CA ALA A 246 -23.21 6.64 3.05
C ALA A 246 -22.51 5.26 2.97
N GLY A 247 -21.91 4.93 1.82
CA GLY A 247 -21.13 3.69 1.65
C GLY A 247 -19.86 3.62 2.53
N PHE A 248 -19.43 4.75 3.08
CA PHE A 248 -18.25 4.84 3.94
C PHE A 248 -18.57 5.10 5.41
N ALA A 249 -19.84 4.98 5.81
CA ALA A 249 -20.28 5.21 7.19
C ALA A 249 -19.52 4.35 8.22
N ASN A 250 -19.12 3.15 7.84
CA ASN A 250 -18.26 2.24 8.59
C ASN A 250 -17.78 1.09 7.67
N LEU A 251 -16.85 0.27 8.16
CA LEU A 251 -16.31 -0.87 7.40
C LEU A 251 -17.39 -1.85 6.90
N ARG A 252 -18.44 -2.08 7.68
CA ARG A 252 -19.52 -3.00 7.30
C ARG A 252 -20.33 -2.47 6.12
N ALA A 253 -20.69 -1.19 6.15
CA ALA A 253 -21.38 -0.51 5.06
C ALA A 253 -20.53 -0.55 3.79
N TYR A 254 -19.21 -0.36 3.92
CA TYR A 254 -18.29 -0.48 2.80
C TYR A 254 -18.29 -1.90 2.22
N CYS A 255 -18.15 -2.95 3.06
CA CYS A 255 -18.21 -4.34 2.59
C CYS A 255 -19.53 -4.66 1.88
N ALA A 256 -20.66 -4.12 2.37
CA ALA A 256 -21.97 -4.31 1.75
C ALA A 256 -22.14 -3.56 0.42
N SER A 257 -21.29 -2.56 0.15
CA SER A 257 -21.32 -1.78 -1.10
C SER A 257 -20.48 -2.37 -2.22
N LEU A 258 -19.63 -3.37 -1.92
CA LEU A 258 -18.78 -4.02 -2.91
C LEU A 258 -19.53 -5.15 -3.61
N ASP A 259 -19.30 -5.30 -4.92
CA ASP A 259 -19.87 -6.40 -5.69
C ASP A 259 -19.22 -7.75 -5.34
N THR A 260 -17.89 -7.76 -5.12
CA THR A 260 -17.14 -8.97 -4.75
C THR A 260 -16.24 -8.75 -3.52
N PRO A 261 -16.81 -8.61 -2.31
CA PRO A 261 -16.02 -8.34 -1.12
C PRO A 261 -15.18 -9.57 -0.71
N LEU A 262 -13.94 -9.35 -0.27
CA LEU A 262 -13.09 -10.41 0.29
C LEU A 262 -13.64 -10.95 1.62
N ILE A 263 -14.33 -10.11 2.39
CA ILE A 263 -15.01 -10.48 3.62
C ILE A 263 -16.49 -10.09 3.56
N SER A 264 -17.39 -10.97 4.01
CA SER A 264 -18.79 -10.59 4.14
C SER A 264 -18.96 -9.54 5.23
N GLU A 265 -19.83 -8.58 4.97
CA GLU A 265 -20.34 -7.59 5.91
C GLU A 265 -20.90 -8.23 7.19
N GLN A 266 -21.41 -9.46 7.13
CA GLN A 266 -21.88 -10.19 8.31
C GLN A 266 -20.75 -10.54 9.28
N LYS A 267 -19.50 -10.65 8.81
CA LYS A 267 -18.35 -10.93 9.67
C LYS A 267 -17.92 -9.71 10.48
N VAL A 268 -18.30 -8.51 10.05
CA VAL A 268 -17.99 -7.23 10.71
C VAL A 268 -19.08 -6.91 11.74
N ALA A 269 -18.69 -6.82 13.01
CA ALA A 269 -19.58 -6.48 14.12
C ALA A 269 -19.24 -5.09 14.67
N HIS A 270 -20.23 -4.19 14.67
CA HIS A 270 -20.11 -2.83 15.23
C HIS A 270 -20.15 -2.77 16.76
N TYR A 271 -20.60 -3.85 17.37
CA TYR A 271 -20.77 -3.91 18.81
C TYR A 271 -20.60 -5.35 19.28
N GLU A 272 -20.15 -5.47 20.51
CA GLU A 272 -20.31 -6.69 21.29
C GLU A 272 -21.56 -6.59 22.17
N GLY A 273 -22.05 -7.72 22.66
CA GLY A 273 -23.21 -7.74 23.56
C GLY A 273 -23.03 -6.80 24.76
N GLU A 274 -24.13 -6.26 25.28
CA GLU A 274 -24.16 -5.19 26.31
C GLU A 274 -23.25 -5.47 27.52
N LEU A 275 -23.10 -6.74 27.92
CA LEU A 275 -22.28 -7.17 29.05
C LEU A 275 -20.75 -7.00 28.81
N ALA A 276 -20.29 -7.16 27.57
CA ALA A 276 -18.89 -6.95 27.20
C ALA A 276 -18.52 -5.46 27.21
N ARG A 277 -19.49 -4.58 26.91
CA ARG A 277 -19.31 -3.13 26.83
C ARG A 277 -19.39 -2.42 28.19
N ASN A 278 -20.26 -2.89 29.07
CA ASN A 278 -20.59 -2.18 30.31
C ASN A 278 -19.90 -2.74 31.55
N SER A 279 -19.33 -3.95 31.50
CA SER A 279 -18.59 -4.50 32.63
C SER A 279 -17.13 -3.98 32.65
N PRO A 280 -16.57 -3.65 33.83
CA PRO A 280 -15.16 -3.25 33.96
C PRO A 280 -14.20 -4.29 33.38
N ARG A 281 -14.49 -5.58 33.59
CA ARG A 281 -13.70 -6.72 33.09
C ARG A 281 -13.79 -6.85 31.57
N GLY A 282 -14.96 -6.61 30.99
CA GLY A 282 -15.16 -6.58 29.54
C GLY A 282 -14.39 -5.44 28.88
N ARG A 283 -14.47 -4.22 29.44
CA ARG A 283 -13.75 -3.04 28.94
C ARG A 283 -12.24 -3.14 29.08
N SER A 284 -11.75 -3.72 30.18
CA SER A 284 -10.31 -3.87 30.41
C SER A 284 -9.65 -4.76 29.35
N GLY A 285 -10.30 -5.87 28.95
CA GLY A 285 -9.76 -6.75 27.91
C GLY A 285 -9.75 -6.15 26.50
N ARG A 286 -10.41 -5.01 26.29
CA ARG A 286 -10.59 -4.34 24.99
C ARG A 286 -9.93 -2.97 24.94
N THR A 287 -9.25 -2.60 26.02
CA THR A 287 -8.46 -1.37 26.08
C THR A 287 -7.10 -1.69 25.48
N CYS A 288 -6.91 -1.27 24.24
CA CYS A 288 -5.70 -1.55 23.48
C CYS A 288 -4.85 -0.28 23.33
N PRO A 289 -3.52 -0.41 23.18
CA PRO A 289 -2.66 0.73 22.85
C PRO A 289 -3.09 1.36 21.53
N VAL A 290 -3.04 2.69 21.45
CA VAL A 290 -3.28 3.46 20.22
C VAL A 290 -2.23 4.56 20.05
N PRO A 291 -1.95 5.00 18.82
CA PRO A 291 -1.11 6.17 18.57
C PRO A 291 -1.62 7.44 19.28
N ALA A 292 -0.71 8.35 19.63
CA ALA A 292 -1.05 9.59 20.35
C ALA A 292 -2.01 10.51 19.57
N GLU A 293 -1.92 10.48 18.23
CA GLU A 293 -2.86 11.17 17.31
C GLU A 293 -4.29 10.64 17.41
N VAL A 294 -4.48 9.38 17.82
CA VAL A 294 -5.79 8.76 18.04
C VAL A 294 -6.27 9.00 19.47
N SER A 295 -5.40 8.88 20.47
CA SER A 295 -5.76 9.23 21.85
C SER A 295 -4.54 9.75 22.60
N ARG A 296 -4.69 10.91 23.23
CA ARG A 296 -3.66 11.50 24.11
C ARG A 296 -3.32 10.62 25.30
N THR A 297 -4.22 9.71 25.70
CA THR A 297 -3.97 8.77 26.80
C THR A 297 -3.16 7.54 26.35
N GLY A 298 -2.94 7.36 25.04
CA GLY A 298 -2.22 6.20 24.48
C GLY A 298 -3.02 4.89 24.44
N THR A 299 -4.30 4.91 24.83
CA THR A 299 -5.17 3.71 24.82
C THR A 299 -6.60 4.05 24.40
N ALA A 300 -7.30 3.10 23.78
CA ALA A 300 -8.72 3.21 23.46
C ALA A 300 -9.45 1.87 23.60
N VAL A 301 -10.77 1.92 23.86
CA VAL A 301 -11.61 0.71 23.93
C VAL A 301 -12.07 0.33 22.53
N MET A 302 -11.76 -0.90 22.10
CA MET A 302 -12.10 -1.44 20.77
C MET A 302 -13.24 -2.44 20.86
N VAL A 303 -14.47 -1.98 20.58
CA VAL A 303 -15.68 -2.81 20.58
C VAL A 303 -16.00 -3.41 19.22
N GLU A 304 -15.52 -2.77 18.15
CA GLU A 304 -15.70 -3.28 16.80
C GLU A 304 -14.74 -4.45 16.55
N HIS A 305 -15.24 -5.48 15.88
CA HIS A 305 -14.44 -6.65 15.58
C HIS A 305 -14.88 -7.39 14.33
N ILE A 306 -13.94 -8.14 13.75
CA ILE A 306 -14.19 -9.07 12.65
C ILE A 306 -14.09 -10.50 13.18
N ARG A 307 -15.11 -11.30 12.87
CA ARG A 307 -15.15 -12.74 13.20
C ARG A 307 -14.29 -13.53 12.22
N ILE A 308 -13.03 -13.77 12.59
CA ILE A 308 -12.09 -14.58 11.81
C ILE A 308 -12.43 -16.07 11.93
N GLY A 309 -12.85 -16.49 13.13
CA GLY A 309 -13.38 -17.83 13.39
C GLY A 309 -14.78 -18.09 12.83
N ASP A 310 -15.23 -19.34 13.00
CA ASP A 310 -16.59 -19.79 12.65
C ASP A 310 -17.53 -19.82 13.87
N GLY A 311 -17.10 -19.29 15.02
CA GLY A 311 -17.88 -19.22 16.27
C GLY A 311 -17.59 -20.33 17.27
N GLU A 312 -16.90 -21.40 16.86
CA GLU A 312 -16.38 -22.44 17.77
C GLU A 312 -15.08 -21.98 18.44
N PRO A 313 -14.86 -22.25 19.75
CA PRO A 313 -13.61 -21.97 20.44
C PRO A 313 -12.39 -22.49 19.66
N PRO A 314 -11.30 -21.72 19.57
CA PRO A 314 -11.05 -20.42 20.20
C PRO A 314 -11.81 -19.21 19.64
N ALA A 315 -12.59 -19.39 18.57
CA ALA A 315 -13.41 -18.37 17.90
C ALA A 315 -12.66 -17.04 17.64
N PRO A 316 -11.56 -17.04 16.88
CA PRO A 316 -10.67 -15.87 16.80
C PRO A 316 -11.37 -14.60 16.30
N ARG A 317 -10.98 -13.48 16.90
CA ARG A 317 -11.51 -12.14 16.59
C ARG A 317 -10.38 -11.14 16.35
N LEU A 318 -10.59 -10.28 15.37
CA LEU A 318 -9.76 -9.11 15.11
C LEU A 318 -10.50 -7.88 15.62
N HIS A 319 -10.04 -7.27 16.71
CA HIS A 319 -10.62 -6.03 17.23
C HIS A 319 -9.91 -4.83 16.64
N PHE A 320 -10.70 -3.80 16.32
CA PHE A 320 -10.20 -2.58 15.73
C PHE A 320 -10.97 -1.36 16.21
N LEU A 321 -10.37 -0.20 15.97
CA LEU A 321 -10.98 1.12 16.12
C LEU A 321 -10.90 1.83 14.77
N ASP A 322 -12.06 2.13 14.20
CA ASP A 322 -12.16 3.03 13.05
C ASP A 322 -12.04 4.49 13.50
N ASP A 323 -10.89 5.11 13.25
CA ASP A 323 -10.64 6.55 13.50
C ASP A 323 -10.43 7.32 12.18
N THR A 324 -10.92 6.75 11.08
CA THR A 324 -10.74 7.33 9.74
C THR A 324 -11.39 8.71 9.61
N ASP A 325 -12.38 9.01 10.43
CA ASP A 325 -13.05 10.32 10.40
C ASP A 325 -12.23 11.47 10.99
N ARG A 326 -11.17 11.15 11.74
CA ARG A 326 -10.30 12.14 12.39
C ARG A 326 -8.85 11.99 11.97
N SER A 327 -8.23 10.82 12.19
CA SER A 327 -6.83 10.58 11.84
C SER A 327 -6.65 10.00 10.43
N GLY A 328 -7.72 9.47 9.82
CA GLY A 328 -7.62 8.73 8.57
C GLY A 328 -7.11 7.29 8.76
N LEU A 329 -6.95 6.83 10.01
CA LEU A 329 -6.42 5.52 10.34
C LEU A 329 -7.47 4.57 10.90
N ILE A 330 -7.22 3.27 10.73
CA ILE A 330 -7.85 2.21 11.52
C ILE A 330 -6.80 1.59 12.41
N VAL A 331 -7.06 1.52 13.72
CA VAL A 331 -6.15 0.89 14.67
C VAL A 331 -6.56 -0.56 14.88
N VAL A 332 -5.64 -1.49 14.63
CA VAL A 332 -5.81 -2.93 14.90
C VAL A 332 -5.14 -3.25 16.23
N GLY A 333 -5.94 -3.33 17.29
CA GLY A 333 -5.41 -3.46 18.66
C GLY A 333 -5.40 -4.85 19.25
N TYR A 334 -6.12 -5.81 18.67
CA TYR A 334 -6.10 -7.20 19.15
C TYR A 334 -6.41 -8.18 18.03
N PHE A 335 -5.65 -9.28 17.98
CA PHE A 335 -5.98 -10.46 17.20
C PHE A 335 -5.64 -11.71 18.02
N GLY A 336 -6.64 -12.52 18.32
CA GLY A 336 -6.48 -13.69 19.17
C GLY A 336 -7.80 -14.39 19.43
N ASP A 337 -7.81 -15.25 20.44
CA ASP A 337 -8.99 -15.95 20.94
C ASP A 337 -10.14 -14.98 21.26
N HIS A 338 -11.34 -15.51 21.28
CA HIS A 338 -12.51 -14.77 21.72
C HIS A 338 -12.31 -14.27 23.17
N LEU A 339 -12.22 -12.95 23.35
CA LEU A 339 -12.14 -12.32 24.67
C LEU A 339 -13.41 -12.61 25.51
N PHE A 340 -13.24 -12.80 26.81
CA PHE A 340 -14.32 -13.14 27.76
C PHE A 340 -15.64 -12.40 27.50
N ASN A 341 -16.74 -13.16 27.48
CA ASN A 341 -18.11 -12.68 27.66
C ASN A 341 -18.67 -13.32 28.95
N ALA A 342 -19.59 -12.64 29.64
CA ALA A 342 -20.10 -13.06 30.95
C ALA A 342 -20.88 -14.41 30.97
N GLN A 343 -20.80 -15.20 29.89
CA GLN A 343 -21.46 -16.51 29.74
C GLN A 343 -20.50 -17.70 29.75
N THR A 344 -19.18 -17.48 29.81
CA THR A 344 -18.20 -18.56 30.01
C THR A 344 -17.69 -18.52 31.45
N ASN A 345 -18.26 -19.36 32.31
CA ASN A 345 -17.73 -19.69 33.63
C ASN A 345 -16.84 -20.91 33.54
#